data_AF-A0A7C1W4R8-F1
#
_entry.id   AF-A0A7C1W4R8-F1
#
_cell.length_a   1.000
_cell.length_b   1.000
_cell.length_c   1.000
_cell.angle_alpha   90.00
_cell.angle_beta   90.00
_cell.angle_gamma   90.00
#
_symmetry.space_group_name_H-M   'P 1'
#
loop_
_entity.id
_entity.type
_entity.pdbx_description
1 polymer ?
#
loop_
_entity_poly.entity_id
_entity_poly.type
_entity_poly.pdbx_seq_one_letter_code
_entity_poly.pdbx_strand_id
1 'polypeptide(L)'
;MKIKILGTESLGVRGLSCVVKTQDRKIVIDPGVALGYQRHGLLPHPVQVAMGERVRQNIIRELKDATDVVISHYHGDHIPLP
;
A
#
# COMPACT_ATOMS: atom_id res chain seq x y z
N MET A 1 18.95 5.66 -7.65
CA MET A 1 17.65 5.66 -6.94
C MET A 1 16.64 4.90 -7.79
N LYS A 2 15.81 4.04 -7.19
CA LYS A 2 14.72 3.32 -7.87
C LYS A 2 13.43 3.47 -7.07
N ILE A 3 12.31 3.74 -7.74
CA ILE A 3 10.98 3.83 -7.13
C ILE A 3 10.12 2.68 -7.64
N LYS A 4 9.45 1.97 -6.73
CA LYS A 4 8.51 0.90 -7.04
C LYS A 4 7.17 1.20 -6.38
N ILE A 5 6.11 1.31 -7.18
CA ILE A 5 4.75 1.43 -6.68
C ILE A 5 4.26 0.06 -6.21
N LEU A 6 3.76 -0.02 -4.98
CA LEU A 6 3.19 -1.23 -4.40
C LEU A 6 1.66 -1.23 -4.53
N GLY A 7 1.02 -0.09 -4.33
CA GLY A 7 -0.42 0.10 -4.43
C GLY A 7 -0.79 1.56 -4.69
N THR A 8 -1.87 1.77 -5.43
CA THR A 8 -2.49 3.08 -5.69
C THR A 8 -3.94 2.91 -6.17
N GLU A 9 -4.74 3.97 -6.20
CA GLU A 9 -6.13 3.99 -6.74
C GLU A 9 -6.21 3.31 -8.12
N SER A 10 -5.29 3.63 -9.03
CA SER A 10 -5.24 3.04 -10.37
C SER A 10 -4.91 1.55 -10.41
N LEU A 11 -4.42 0.98 -9.30
CA LEU A 11 -4.16 -0.47 -9.15
C LEU A 11 -5.27 -1.19 -8.38
N GLY A 12 -6.41 -0.52 -8.13
CA GLY A 12 -7.60 -1.13 -7.54
C GLY A 12 -7.64 -1.14 -6.02
N VAL A 13 -6.80 -0.33 -5.36
CA VAL A 13 -6.77 -0.13 -3.90
C VAL A 13 -6.78 1.36 -3.57
N ARG A 14 -7.19 1.76 -2.37
CA ARG A 14 -7.11 3.16 -1.90
C ARG A 14 -5.68 3.52 -1.49
N GLY A 15 -5.39 4.82 -1.44
CA GLY A 15 -4.12 5.36 -0.95
C GLY A 15 -2.98 5.28 -1.96
N LEU A 16 -1.76 5.44 -1.46
CA LEU A 16 -0.51 5.24 -2.19
C LEU A 16 0.45 4.50 -1.26
N SER A 17 1.06 3.42 -1.76
CA SER A 17 2.18 2.77 -1.10
C SER A 17 3.30 2.55 -2.09
N CYS A 18 4.53 2.90 -1.72
CA CYS A 18 5.69 2.74 -2.60
C CYS A 18 6.98 2.45 -1.83
N VAL A 19 7.98 1.97 -2.57
CA VAL A 19 9.34 1.76 -2.08
C VAL A 19 10.28 2.68 -2.84
N VAL A 20 11.11 3.41 -2.10
CA VAL A 20 12.25 4.15 -2.64
C VAL A 20 13.52 3.43 -2.20
N LYS A 21 14.28 2.91 -3.17
CA LYS A 21 15.61 2.32 -2.94
C LYS A 21 16.72 3.29 -3.34
N THR A 22 17.58 3.61 -2.39
CA THR A 22 18.86 4.31 -2.61
C THR A 22 20.00 3.28 -2.61
N GLN A 23 21.25 3.75 -2.48
CA GLN A 23 22.42 2.86 -2.40
C GLN A 23 22.44 2.04 -1.10
N ASP A 24 22.03 2.67 0.01
CA ASP A 24 22.17 2.17 1.37
C ASP A 24 20.83 2.04 2.11
N ARG A 25 19.75 2.63 1.58
CA ARG A 25 18.41 2.64 2.19
C ARG A 25 17.35 1.99 1.32
N LYS A 26 16.39 1.38 1.98
CA LYS A 26 15.11 0.94 1.44
C LYS A 26 14.00 1.55 2.28
N ILE A 27 13.40 2.60 1.74
CA ILE A 27 12.36 3.37 2.41
C ILE A 27 11.00 2.86 1.91
N VAL A 28 10.15 2.40 2.81
CA VAL A 28 8.75 2.07 2.51
C VAL A 28 7.89 3.24 2.94
N ILE A 29 7.18 3.83 1.99
CA ILE A 29 6.31 5.00 2.22
C ILE A 29 4.86 4.51 2.22
N ASP A 30 4.14 4.92 3.26
CA ASP A 30 2.71 4.67 3.48
C ASP A 30 2.35 3.17 3.29
N PRO A 31 2.80 2.29 4.20
CA PRO A 31 2.54 0.85 4.14
C PRO A 31 1.09 0.48 4.52
N GLY A 32 0.12 1.28 4.10
CA GLY A 32 -1.31 1.03 4.24
C GLY A 32 -1.93 0.49 2.95
N VAL A 33 -3.10 -0.13 3.10
CA VAL A 33 -3.97 -0.52 2.00
C VAL A 33 -5.40 -0.55 2.49
N ALA A 34 -6.31 0.07 1.74
CA ALA A 34 -7.73 -0.07 1.98
C ALA A 34 -8.50 -0.33 0.68
N LEU A 35 -9.73 -0.80 0.82
CA LEU A 35 -10.69 -0.89 -0.28
C LEU A 35 -11.77 0.16 -0.06
N GLY A 36 -12.39 0.64 -1.14
CA GLY A 36 -13.59 1.46 -1.03
C GLY A 36 -14.77 0.60 -0.57
N TYR A 37 -14.95 0.44 0.76
CA TYR A 37 -15.89 -0.52 1.35
C TYR A 37 -17.32 -0.39 0.83
N GLN A 38 -17.80 0.84 0.65
CA GLN A 38 -19.03 1.10 -0.10
C GLN A 38 -18.80 2.21 -1.12
N ARG A 39 -19.03 1.89 -2.39
CA ARG A 39 -19.00 2.87 -3.48
C ARG A 39 -20.31 2.77 -4.25
N HIS A 40 -21.07 3.86 -4.30
CA HIS A 40 -22.41 3.89 -4.89
C HIS A 40 -23.35 2.80 -4.33
N GLY A 41 -23.24 2.51 -3.02
CA GLY A 41 -24.04 1.48 -2.35
C GLY A 41 -23.62 0.03 -2.64
N LEU A 42 -22.54 -0.18 -3.41
CA LEU A 42 -22.02 -1.49 -3.74
C LEU A 42 -20.78 -1.82 -2.91
N LEU A 43 -20.65 -3.10 -2.54
CA LEU A 43 -19.43 -3.66 -1.95
C LEU A 43 -18.29 -3.71 -2.99
N PRO A 44 -17.03 -3.85 -2.55
CA PRO A 44 -15.92 -3.99 -3.49
C PRO A 44 -16.11 -5.21 -4.38
N HIS A 45 -15.81 -5.06 -5.66
CA HIS A 45 -15.83 -6.20 -6.58
C HIS A 45 -14.80 -7.25 -6.12
N PRO A 46 -15.05 -8.57 -6.25
CA PRO A 46 -14.11 -9.60 -5.81
C PRO A 46 -12.67 -9.43 -6.35
N VAL A 47 -12.52 -8.90 -7.56
CA VAL A 47 -11.21 -8.56 -8.15
C VAL A 47 -10.49 -7.48 -7.32
N GLN A 48 -11.20 -6.47 -6.80
CA GLN A 48 -10.60 -5.46 -5.93
C GLN A 48 -10.15 -6.06 -4.61
N VAL A 49 -10.92 -7.01 -4.05
CA VAL A 49 -10.52 -7.76 -2.84
C VAL A 49 -9.22 -8.53 -3.08
N ALA A 50 -9.13 -9.24 -4.20
CA ALA A 50 -7.91 -9.97 -4.58
C ALA A 50 -6.72 -9.02 -4.80
N MET A 51 -6.95 -7.84 -5.39
CA MET A 51 -5.92 -6.82 -5.55
C MET A 51 -5.47 -6.24 -4.21
N GLY A 52 -6.40 -5.96 -3.29
CA GLY A 52 -6.10 -5.53 -1.92
C GLY A 52 -5.18 -6.51 -1.20
N GLU A 53 -5.49 -7.80 -1.25
CA GLU A 53 -4.64 -8.83 -0.63
C GLU A 53 -3.27 -8.91 -1.31
N ARG A 54 -3.20 -8.83 -2.64
CA ARG A 54 -1.92 -8.83 -3.36
C ARG A 54 -1.04 -7.64 -2.98
N VAL A 55 -1.61 -6.45 -2.88
CA VAL A 55 -0.91 -5.23 -2.43
C VAL A 55 -0.43 -5.40 -1.00
N ARG A 56 -1.30 -5.88 -0.09
CA ARG A 56 -0.96 -6.16 1.30
C ARG A 56 0.26 -7.10 1.41
N GLN A 57 0.25 -8.20 0.66
CA GLN A 57 1.36 -9.15 0.63
C GLN A 57 2.66 -8.53 0.10
N ASN A 58 2.57 -7.66 -0.92
CA ASN A 58 3.73 -6.93 -1.43
C ASN A 58 4.27 -5.94 -0.38
N ILE A 59 3.41 -5.20 0.32
CA ILE A 59 3.81 -4.30 1.41
C ILE A 59 4.53 -5.07 2.50
N ILE A 60 3.93 -6.15 3.01
CA ILE A 60 4.54 -7.02 4.03
C ILE A 60 5.90 -7.53 3.57
N ARG A 61 6.02 -7.96 2.30
CA ARG A 61 7.30 -8.43 1.75
C ARG A 61 8.35 -7.33 1.71
N GLU A 62 7.99 -6.13 1.29
CA GLU A 62 8.95 -5.03 1.16
C GLU A 62 9.34 -4.44 2.53
N LEU A 63 8.48 -4.58 3.55
CA LEU A 63 8.78 -4.18 4.94
C LEU A 63 9.83 -5.06 5.62
N LYS A 64 10.02 -6.33 5.21
CA LYS A 64 10.94 -7.28 5.89
C LYS A 64 12.40 -6.83 5.96
N ASP A 65 12.85 -6.09 4.95
CA ASP A 65 14.20 -5.58 4.77
C ASP A 65 14.21 -4.05 4.62
N ALA A 66 13.13 -3.38 5.02
CA ALA A 66 13.07 -1.92 5.01
C ALA A 66 14.04 -1.35 6.05
N THR A 67 14.79 -0.33 5.68
CA THR A 67 15.64 0.42 6.61
C THR A 67 14.85 1.51 7.31
N ASP A 68 13.85 2.05 6.63
CA ASP A 68 13.06 3.20 7.08
C ASP A 68 11.60 3.02 6.65
N VAL A 69 10.67 3.49 7.49
CA VAL A 69 9.24 3.55 7.18
C VAL A 69 8.78 4.98 7.34
N VAL A 70 8.10 5.51 6.32
CA VAL A 70 7.52 6.84 6.34
C VAL A 70 6.02 6.71 6.31
N ILE A 71 5.35 7.40 7.23
CA ILE A 71 3.90 7.59 7.22
C ILE A 71 3.66 9.08 6.99
N SER A 72 3.03 9.43 5.89
CA SER A 72 2.73 10.81 5.52
C SER A 72 1.67 11.42 6.43
N HIS A 73 0.63 10.66 6.77
CA HIS A 73 -0.46 11.04 7.67
C HIS A 73 -1.26 9.82 8.14
N TYR A 74 -2.15 10.00 9.13
CA TYR A 74 -2.87 8.92 9.80
C TYR A 74 -4.27 8.67 9.23
N HIS A 75 -4.33 8.24 7.97
CA HIS A 75 -5.52 7.64 7.38
C HIS A 75 -5.34 6.14 7.16
N GLY A 76 -6.43 5.38 7.22
CA GLY A 76 -6.40 3.91 7.23
C GLY A 76 -5.85 3.26 5.95
N ASP A 77 -5.77 4.00 4.85
CA ASP A 77 -5.14 3.59 3.60
C ASP A 77 -3.63 3.91 3.51
N HIS A 78 -3.06 4.61 4.51
CA HIS A 78 -1.64 4.95 4.58
C HIS A 78 -0.91 4.25 5.74
N ILE A 79 -1.63 3.86 6.79
CA ILE A 79 -1.07 3.12 7.93
C ILE A 79 -1.46 1.64 7.87
N PRO A 80 -0.59 0.72 8.34
CA PRO A 80 -0.99 -0.65 8.58
C PRO A 80 -2.05 -0.66 9.69
N LEU A 81 -3.30 -0.98 9.34
CA LEU A 81 -4.34 -1.24 10.33
C LEU A 81 -4.33 -2.73 10.73
N PRO A 82 -4.57 -3.06 12.02
CA PRO A 82 -4.64 -4.43 12.51
C PRO A 82 -5.79 -5.24 11.89
#